data_AF-A0A7X4YKU9-F1
#
_entry.id   AF-A0A7X4YKU9-F1
#
_cell.length_a   1.000
_cell.length_b   1.000
_cell.length_c   1.000
_cell.angle_alpha   90.00
_cell.angle_beta   90.00
_cell.angle_gamma   90.00
#
_symmetry.space_group_name_H-M   'P 1'
#
loop_
_entity.id
_entity.type
_entity.pdbx_description
1 polymer ?
#
loop_
_entity_poly.entity_id
_entity_poly.type
_entity_poly.pdbx_seq_one_letter_code
_entity_poly.pdbx_strand_id
1 'polypeptide(L)'
;MLRLNNGRTLYYGKGDVLTYRTYAAPLEVSPIPESAFTGDDNVVFAHNITFAVSSEQLMTSFSEGDNSRIVATDSMKNFILRRAADYEGSTTEGFLAFIGEAFFEKYGHMTAIEIRGDRIPFLSLLVRGPGGLQESELVYRRSHNDHAFAAMTLRRAEEGAEVLDHWSGLSDLQLIKVSGSSFYGFVRDEYTTLPESYDRPLYIFLNIHWRYRDVEDARDSERGGYVPAEQIRDLAQQAFHAYSSPSIQYLITRIGLHMLDRFPQLSELRFESNNRTWETIVDKDAVTSAGVYTEPRPPFGFQGFTMTREDLSDPQFGFDANGLYPVREAKGVAQS
;
A
#
# COMPACT_ATOMS: atom_id res chain seq x y z
N MET A 1 -2.68 -7.24 15.91
CA MET A 1 -3.37 -6.86 17.17
C MET A 1 -2.70 -7.54 18.35
N LEU A 2 -2.09 -6.74 19.20
CA LEU A 2 -1.32 -7.18 20.36
C LEU A 2 -2.18 -7.91 21.41
N ARG A 3 -1.73 -9.10 21.82
CA ARG A 3 -2.37 -9.92 22.87
C ARG A 3 -1.36 -10.31 23.93
N LEU A 4 -1.84 -10.40 25.16
CA LEU A 4 -1.14 -10.95 26.31
C LEU A 4 -1.08 -12.48 26.25
N ASN A 5 -0.26 -13.10 27.11
CA ASN A 5 -0.07 -14.56 27.12
C ASN A 5 -1.35 -15.32 27.46
N ASN A 6 -2.24 -14.71 28.24
CA ASN A 6 -3.56 -15.26 28.57
C ASN A 6 -4.62 -15.02 27.47
N GLY A 7 -4.23 -14.51 26.31
CA GLY A 7 -5.10 -14.23 25.18
C GLY A 7 -5.87 -12.90 25.26
N ARG A 8 -5.73 -12.14 26.36
CA ARG A 8 -6.37 -10.81 26.52
C ARG A 8 -5.75 -9.79 25.59
N THR A 9 -6.57 -8.97 24.95
CA THR A 9 -6.12 -7.76 24.27
C THR A 9 -5.78 -6.68 25.30
N LEU A 10 -4.52 -6.25 25.33
CA LEU A 10 -4.07 -5.10 26.11
C LEU A 10 -3.02 -4.35 25.30
N TYR A 11 -3.33 -3.11 24.92
CA TYR A 11 -2.36 -2.18 24.37
C TYR A 11 -2.87 -0.75 24.58
N TYR A 12 -1.95 0.20 24.53
CA TYR A 12 -2.25 1.64 24.47
C TYR A 12 -1.20 2.33 23.63
N GLY A 13 -1.45 3.57 23.20
CA GLY A 13 -0.58 4.20 22.23
C GLY A 13 -0.94 5.63 21.86
N LYS A 14 -0.37 6.08 20.74
CA LYS A 14 -0.62 7.39 20.14
C LYS A 14 -0.85 7.21 18.64
N GLY A 15 -1.95 7.78 18.13
CA GLY A 15 -2.21 7.96 16.70
C GLY A 15 -1.99 9.42 16.29
N ASP A 16 -2.05 9.67 14.98
CA ASP A 16 -1.87 11.00 14.39
C ASP A 16 -0.56 11.69 14.80
N VAL A 17 0.53 10.91 14.94
CA VAL A 17 1.87 11.43 15.17
C VAL A 17 2.47 11.86 13.84
N LEU A 18 2.09 13.06 13.39
CA LEU A 18 2.60 13.65 12.16
C LEU A 18 4.09 14.00 12.32
N THR A 19 4.92 13.37 11.51
CA THR A 19 6.39 13.55 11.49
C THR A 19 6.79 14.10 10.14
N TYR A 20 7.57 15.18 10.12
CA TYR A 20 8.09 15.79 8.90
C TYR A 20 9.60 15.95 9.04
N ARG A 21 10.35 14.98 8.51
CA ARG A 21 11.82 15.05 8.44
C ARG A 21 12.21 15.61 7.09
N THR A 22 13.07 16.61 7.07
CA THR A 22 13.69 17.07 5.82
C THR A 22 15.05 16.43 5.63
N TYR A 23 15.42 16.20 4.37
CA TYR A 23 16.73 15.66 3.98
C TYR A 23 17.07 14.38 4.76
N ALA A 24 16.18 13.38 4.70
CA ALA A 24 16.54 12.00 5.07
C ALA A 24 17.45 11.41 3.99
N ALA A 25 18.03 10.23 4.23
CA ALA A 25 18.87 9.60 3.22
C ALA A 25 18.05 9.31 1.95
N PRO A 26 18.59 9.58 0.76
CA PRO A 26 17.89 9.30 -0.49
C PRO A 26 17.62 7.80 -0.63
N LEU A 27 16.49 7.47 -1.24
CA LEU A 27 16.18 6.12 -1.67
C LEU A 27 16.64 5.96 -3.12
N GLU A 28 17.41 4.92 -3.40
CA GLU A 28 17.78 4.51 -4.75
C GLU A 28 17.32 3.08 -5.01
N VAL A 29 16.75 2.83 -6.19
CA VAL A 29 16.26 1.51 -6.62
C VAL A 29 16.52 1.30 -8.11
N SER A 30 16.57 0.04 -8.52
CA SER A 30 16.65 -0.30 -9.94
C SER A 30 15.28 -0.11 -10.62
N PRO A 31 15.21 0.47 -11.84
CA PRO A 31 13.97 0.57 -12.58
C PRO A 31 13.48 -0.81 -13.04
N ILE A 32 12.19 -0.91 -13.34
CA ILE A 32 11.56 -2.10 -13.93
C ILE A 32 10.94 -1.73 -15.29
N PRO A 33 10.62 -2.69 -16.17
CA PRO A 33 10.02 -2.39 -17.47
C PRO A 33 8.74 -1.54 -17.41
N GLU A 34 7.96 -1.69 -16.34
CA GLU A 34 6.70 -0.98 -16.12
C GLU A 34 6.85 0.40 -15.44
N SER A 35 8.03 0.74 -14.92
CA SER A 35 8.23 1.97 -14.14
C SER A 35 9.63 2.57 -14.32
N ALA A 36 9.66 3.86 -14.65
CA ALA A 36 10.88 4.65 -14.69
C ALA A 36 11.32 5.14 -13.29
N PHE A 37 10.61 4.80 -12.22
CA PHE A 37 10.98 5.19 -10.87
C PHE A 37 12.30 4.55 -10.45
N THR A 38 13.26 5.38 -10.07
CA THR A 38 14.61 4.96 -9.65
C THR A 38 14.95 5.41 -8.23
N GLY A 39 14.05 6.10 -7.53
CA GLY A 39 14.34 6.63 -6.21
C GLY A 39 13.54 7.86 -5.81
N ASP A 40 13.75 8.29 -4.57
CA ASP A 40 13.21 9.52 -3.98
C ASP A 40 14.35 10.19 -3.20
N ASP A 41 14.62 11.47 -3.48
CA ASP A 41 15.66 12.25 -2.79
C ASP A 41 15.37 12.42 -1.29
N ASN A 42 14.15 12.11 -0.85
CA ASN A 42 13.68 12.18 0.53
C ASN A 42 13.89 13.57 1.16
N VAL A 43 13.80 14.62 0.33
CA VAL A 43 13.86 16.02 0.77
C VAL A 43 12.74 16.31 1.78
N VAL A 44 11.56 15.72 1.59
CA VAL A 44 10.46 15.74 2.57
C VAL A 44 10.05 14.30 2.90
N PHE A 45 10.68 13.74 3.94
CA PHE A 45 10.38 12.42 4.50
C PHE A 45 9.31 12.54 5.58
N ALA A 46 8.04 12.50 5.18
CA ALA A 46 6.90 12.78 6.04
C ALA A 46 5.95 11.59 6.22
N HIS A 47 5.42 11.45 7.44
CA HIS A 47 4.58 10.32 7.85
C HIS A 47 3.47 10.72 8.82
N ASN A 48 2.34 10.04 8.75
CA ASN A 48 1.40 9.91 9.85
C ASN A 48 1.64 8.56 10.57
N ILE A 49 2.07 8.60 11.82
CA ILE A 49 2.41 7.39 12.60
C ILE A 49 1.33 7.07 13.64
N THR A 50 0.96 5.79 13.68
CA THR A 50 0.25 5.17 14.81
C THR A 50 1.17 4.19 15.51
N PHE A 51 1.31 4.33 16.82
CA PHE A 51 2.24 3.55 17.64
C PHE A 51 1.52 3.02 18.88
N ALA A 52 1.54 1.72 19.09
CA ALA A 52 0.96 1.05 20.24
C ALA A 52 1.97 0.12 20.91
N VAL A 53 1.88 0.01 22.23
CA VAL A 53 2.73 -0.86 23.06
C VAL A 53 1.87 -1.83 23.86
N SER A 54 2.44 -2.99 24.19
CA SER A 54 1.83 -4.00 25.04
C SER A 54 2.86 -4.62 25.98
N SER A 55 2.38 -4.99 27.17
CA SER A 55 3.11 -5.74 28.19
C SER A 55 2.17 -6.19 29.30
N GLU A 56 2.43 -7.35 29.89
CA GLU A 56 1.75 -7.85 31.09
C GLU A 56 1.92 -6.87 32.27
N GLN A 57 3.05 -6.17 32.33
CA GLN A 57 3.37 -5.20 33.40
C GLN A 57 2.49 -3.94 33.35
N LEU A 58 1.67 -3.79 32.31
CA LEU A 58 0.72 -2.68 32.17
C LEU A 58 -0.65 -3.02 32.76
N MET A 59 -0.91 -4.26 33.21
CA MET A 59 -2.24 -4.65 33.70
C MET A 59 -2.75 -3.73 34.83
N THR A 60 -1.87 -3.35 35.76
CA THR A 60 -2.24 -2.50 36.91
C THR A 60 -2.70 -1.11 36.52
N SER A 61 -2.30 -0.59 35.35
CA SER A 61 -2.83 0.68 34.86
C SER A 61 -4.31 0.59 34.50
N PHE A 62 -4.78 -0.59 34.09
CA PHE A 62 -6.18 -0.83 33.73
C PHE A 62 -7.00 -1.31 34.94
N SER A 63 -6.44 -2.18 35.79
CA SER A 63 -7.17 -2.75 36.93
C SER A 63 -7.20 -1.84 38.15
N GLU A 64 -6.15 -1.06 38.38
CA GLU A 64 -5.93 -0.28 39.61
C GLU A 64 -5.73 1.22 39.35
N GLY A 65 -5.57 1.62 38.08
CA GLY A 65 -5.22 3.00 37.73
C GLY A 65 -3.78 3.37 38.09
N ASP A 66 -2.90 2.39 38.30
CA ASP A 66 -1.50 2.64 38.60
C ASP A 66 -0.72 3.03 37.33
N ASN A 67 -0.32 4.30 37.26
CA ASN A 67 0.44 4.84 36.14
C ASN A 67 1.96 4.69 36.28
N SER A 68 2.47 4.00 37.31
CA SER A 68 3.91 3.88 37.58
C SER A 68 4.73 3.26 36.45
N ARG A 69 4.10 2.42 35.60
CA ARG A 69 4.69 1.77 34.43
C ARG A 69 4.20 2.35 33.09
N ILE A 70 3.44 3.44 33.13
CA ILE A 70 2.90 4.06 31.93
C ILE A 70 3.90 5.08 31.38
N VAL A 71 4.28 4.88 30.11
CA VAL A 71 4.90 5.92 29.29
C VAL A 71 3.78 6.80 28.78
N ALA A 72 3.72 8.06 29.24
CA ALA A 72 2.68 8.97 28.76
C ALA A 72 2.64 9.02 27.23
N THR A 73 1.45 9.03 26.63
CA THR A 73 1.31 8.98 25.16
C THR A 73 1.89 10.24 24.48
N ASP A 74 1.96 11.37 25.20
CA ASP A 74 2.71 12.55 24.74
C ASP A 74 4.23 12.31 24.71
N SER A 75 4.78 11.55 25.67
CA SER A 75 6.17 11.13 25.64
C SER A 75 6.46 10.18 24.47
N MET A 76 5.52 9.31 24.09
CA MET A 76 5.64 8.48 22.87
C MET A 76 5.72 9.33 21.61
N LYS A 77 4.84 10.35 21.48
CA LYS A 77 4.89 11.33 20.39
C LYS A 77 6.26 12.02 20.35
N ASN A 78 6.72 12.55 21.48
CA ASN A 78 8.02 13.23 21.58
C ASN A 78 9.20 12.29 21.26
N PHE A 79 9.09 11.01 21.63
CA PHE A 79 10.08 9.98 21.33
C PHE A 79 10.20 9.77 19.81
N ILE A 80 9.08 9.52 19.12
CA ILE A 80 9.03 9.33 17.66
C ILE A 80 9.62 10.56 16.94
N LEU A 81 9.17 11.77 17.30
CA LEU A 81 9.62 13.00 16.66
C LEU A 81 11.12 13.27 16.84
N ARG A 82 11.69 12.92 18.00
CA ARG A 82 13.13 13.06 18.24
C ARG A 82 13.93 11.98 17.51
N ARG A 83 13.47 10.72 17.53
CA ARG A 83 14.13 9.63 16.81
C ARG A 83 14.11 9.84 15.29
N ALA A 84 13.10 10.52 14.74
CA ALA A 84 13.11 10.95 13.34
C ALA A 84 14.33 11.80 12.96
N ALA A 85 14.94 12.52 13.90
CA ALA A 85 16.18 13.27 13.68
C ALA A 85 17.43 12.37 13.59
N ASP A 86 17.38 11.21 14.25
CA ASP A 86 18.49 10.27 14.35
C ASP A 86 18.43 9.14 13.31
N TYR A 87 17.33 9.01 12.57
CA TYR A 87 17.20 7.98 11.54
C TYR A 87 18.09 8.33 10.33
N GLU A 88 18.97 7.40 9.96
CA GLU A 88 19.95 7.57 8.88
C GLU A 88 19.58 6.78 7.61
N GLY A 89 18.52 5.98 7.64
CA GLY A 89 18.06 5.23 6.47
C GLY A 89 17.10 6.02 5.58
N SER A 90 16.57 5.32 4.57
CA SER A 90 15.81 5.91 3.45
C SER A 90 14.37 5.37 3.32
N THR A 91 13.99 4.32 4.05
CA THR A 91 12.71 3.62 3.88
C THR A 91 11.76 3.85 5.07
N THR A 92 10.45 3.75 4.81
CA THR A 92 9.47 3.87 5.89
C THR A 92 9.59 2.69 6.85
N GLU A 93 9.72 1.48 6.30
CA GLU A 93 9.86 0.23 7.01
C GLU A 93 11.07 0.24 7.95
N GLY A 94 12.23 0.71 7.45
CA GLY A 94 13.43 0.87 8.26
C GLY A 94 13.25 1.88 9.38
N PHE A 95 12.55 3.00 9.11
CA PHE A 95 12.23 3.98 10.13
C PHE A 95 11.32 3.43 11.23
N LEU A 96 10.31 2.63 10.88
CA LEU A 96 9.41 2.01 11.85
C LEU A 96 10.15 0.98 12.73
N ALA A 97 10.98 0.14 12.14
CA ALA A 97 11.82 -0.81 12.87
C ALA A 97 12.76 -0.09 13.85
N PHE A 98 13.44 0.95 13.37
CA PHE A 98 14.35 1.80 14.16
C PHE A 98 13.67 2.46 15.37
N ILE A 99 12.45 2.96 15.21
CA ILE A 99 11.66 3.50 16.33
C ILE A 99 11.37 2.40 17.35
N GLY A 100 10.91 1.23 16.87
CA GLY A 100 10.51 0.12 17.72
C GLY A 100 11.67 -0.44 18.56
N GLU A 101 12.81 -0.67 17.91
CA GLU A 101 14.06 -1.13 18.57
C GLU A 101 14.52 -0.14 19.65
N ALA A 102 14.62 1.15 19.30
CA ALA A 102 15.00 2.18 20.24
C ALA A 102 14.01 2.31 21.41
N PHE A 103 12.72 2.07 21.17
CA PHE A 103 11.72 2.10 22.23
C PHE A 103 11.91 0.93 23.20
N PHE A 104 12.25 -0.25 22.69
CA PHE A 104 12.59 -1.40 23.53
C PHE A 104 13.88 -1.18 24.32
N GLU A 105 14.91 -0.57 23.75
CA GLU A 105 16.13 -0.20 24.47
C GLU A 105 15.82 0.75 25.63
N LYS A 106 14.94 1.74 25.39
CA LYS A 106 14.60 2.75 26.39
C LYS A 106 13.69 2.22 27.50
N TYR A 107 12.73 1.37 27.17
CA TYR A 107 11.66 0.93 28.06
C TYR A 107 11.63 -0.59 28.24
N GLY A 108 12.54 -1.10 29.08
CA GLY A 108 12.74 -2.55 29.30
C GLY A 108 11.51 -3.36 29.75
N HIS A 109 10.47 -2.71 30.27
CA HIS A 109 9.22 -3.38 30.69
C HIS A 109 8.21 -3.58 29.55
N MET A 110 8.45 -3.00 28.38
CA MET A 110 7.61 -3.14 27.19
C MET A 110 8.03 -4.39 26.41
N THR A 111 7.06 -5.20 25.99
CA THR A 111 7.35 -6.54 25.40
C THR A 111 6.89 -6.67 23.96
N ALA A 112 5.91 -5.88 23.53
CA ALA A 112 5.48 -5.86 22.13
C ALA A 112 5.09 -4.44 21.68
N ILE A 113 5.26 -4.18 20.38
CA ILE A 113 4.94 -2.93 19.71
C ILE A 113 4.17 -3.25 18.44
N GLU A 114 3.14 -2.47 18.15
CA GLU A 114 2.49 -2.41 16.84
C GLU A 114 2.66 -0.98 16.33
N ILE A 115 3.32 -0.82 15.18
CA ILE A 115 3.64 0.48 14.61
C ILE A 115 3.21 0.51 13.15
N ARG A 116 2.60 1.62 12.73
CA ARG A 116 2.15 1.88 11.37
C ARG A 116 2.58 3.29 10.96
N GLY A 117 2.99 3.45 9.71
CA GLY A 117 3.28 4.75 9.09
C GLY A 117 2.65 4.84 7.71
N ASP A 118 1.81 5.86 7.51
CA ASP A 118 1.33 6.28 6.20
C ASP A 118 2.20 7.44 5.72
N ARG A 119 2.77 7.35 4.51
CA ARG A 119 3.51 8.46 3.91
C ARG A 119 2.58 9.65 3.68
N ILE A 120 3.12 10.86 3.87
CA ILE A 120 2.45 12.09 3.46
C ILE A 120 3.19 12.57 2.20
N PRO A 121 2.68 12.28 0.99
CA PRO A 121 3.40 12.52 -0.24
C PRO A 121 3.52 14.01 -0.57
N PHE A 122 4.73 14.42 -0.95
CA PHE A 122 5.05 15.76 -1.43
C PHE A 122 5.68 15.64 -2.82
N LEU A 123 4.99 16.15 -3.83
CA LEU A 123 5.42 16.07 -5.21
C LEU A 123 6.17 17.36 -5.59
N SER A 124 7.29 17.22 -6.30
CA SER A 124 7.95 18.38 -6.90
C SER A 124 7.04 19.04 -7.94
N LEU A 125 7.36 20.29 -8.23
CA LEU A 125 6.62 21.14 -9.16
C LEU A 125 7.56 21.68 -10.22
N LEU A 126 7.10 21.68 -11.47
CA LEU A 126 7.77 22.38 -12.55
C LEU A 126 7.73 23.90 -12.32
N VAL A 127 8.91 24.51 -12.25
CA VAL A 127 9.12 25.95 -12.14
C VAL A 127 10.02 26.46 -13.27
N ARG A 128 9.92 27.76 -13.60
CA ARG A 128 10.77 28.38 -14.62
C ARG A 128 12.20 28.54 -14.08
N GLY A 129 13.13 27.76 -14.62
CA GLY A 129 14.57 27.91 -14.43
C GLY A 129 15.25 28.65 -15.60
N PRO A 130 16.58 28.86 -15.50
CA PRO A 130 17.37 29.50 -16.55
C PRO A 130 17.30 28.81 -17.93
N GLY A 131 17.10 27.49 -17.95
CA GLY A 131 17.06 26.67 -19.17
C GLY A 131 15.68 26.23 -19.65
N GLY A 132 14.60 26.68 -18.99
CA GLY A 132 13.24 26.20 -19.26
C GLY A 132 12.50 25.78 -18.00
N LEU A 133 11.47 24.95 -18.15
CA LEU A 133 10.81 24.33 -17.00
C LEU A 133 11.73 23.24 -16.42
N GLN A 134 11.85 23.21 -15.09
CA GLN A 134 12.61 22.21 -14.33
C GLN A 134 11.87 21.89 -13.04
N GLU A 135 12.11 20.73 -12.45
CA GLU A 135 11.58 20.38 -11.13
C GLU A 135 12.15 21.33 -10.05
N SER A 136 11.34 21.63 -9.04
CA SER A 136 11.74 22.47 -7.92
C SER A 136 12.42 21.64 -6.83
N GLU A 137 13.59 22.08 -6.39
CA GLU A 137 14.30 21.51 -5.24
C GLU A 137 13.81 22.10 -3.89
N LEU A 138 12.89 23.06 -3.92
CA LEU A 138 12.48 23.85 -2.75
C LEU A 138 10.98 23.86 -2.50
N VAL A 139 10.17 23.78 -3.56
CA VAL A 139 8.72 23.93 -3.46
C VAL A 139 8.05 22.62 -3.86
N TYR A 140 7.34 22.02 -2.90
CA TYR A 140 6.63 20.77 -3.08
C TYR A 140 5.14 20.97 -2.83
N ARG A 141 4.31 20.26 -3.59
CA ARG A 141 2.85 20.19 -3.38
C ARG A 141 2.51 18.93 -2.60
N ARG A 142 1.83 19.09 -1.46
CA ARG A 142 1.20 17.96 -0.77
C ARG A 142 0.19 17.28 -1.70
N SER A 143 0.39 16.00 -1.96
CA SER A 143 -0.58 15.15 -2.66
C SER A 143 -1.58 14.57 -1.66
N HIS A 144 -2.81 14.36 -2.12
CA HIS A 144 -3.88 13.66 -1.41
C HIS A 144 -4.39 12.46 -2.22
N ASN A 145 -3.58 12.01 -3.20
CA ASN A 145 -3.84 10.82 -3.99
C ASN A 145 -3.31 9.59 -3.23
N ASP A 146 -2.87 8.57 -3.96
CA ASP A 146 -2.23 7.41 -3.37
C ASP A 146 -0.97 7.75 -2.56
N HIS A 147 -0.68 6.90 -1.58
CA HIS A 147 0.49 7.02 -0.72
C HIS A 147 1.02 5.65 -0.28
N ALA A 148 2.32 5.57 -0.04
CA ALA A 148 2.93 4.38 0.52
C ALA A 148 2.57 4.20 2.00
N PHE A 149 2.52 2.96 2.44
CA PHE A 149 2.15 2.52 3.78
C PHE A 149 3.16 1.47 4.27
N ALA A 150 3.44 1.46 5.56
CA ALA A 150 4.08 0.33 6.22
C ALA A 150 3.48 0.07 7.60
N ALA A 151 3.49 -1.20 8.02
CA ALA A 151 3.15 -1.61 9.37
C ALA A 151 4.02 -2.76 9.84
N MET A 152 4.33 -2.79 11.13
CA MET A 152 5.12 -3.84 11.77
C MET A 152 4.55 -4.18 13.16
N THR A 153 4.60 -5.47 13.49
CA THR A 153 4.46 -5.97 14.85
C THR A 153 5.81 -6.48 15.32
N LEU A 154 6.32 -5.89 16.40
CA LEU A 154 7.62 -6.21 16.98
C LEU A 154 7.43 -6.84 18.36
N ARG A 155 8.29 -7.78 18.69
CA ARG A 155 8.41 -8.35 20.04
C ARG A 155 9.83 -8.16 20.55
N ARG A 156 9.96 -7.94 21.86
CA ARG A 156 11.26 -7.98 22.52
C ARG A 156 11.83 -9.40 22.47
N ALA A 157 13.06 -9.53 21.96
CA ALA A 157 13.85 -10.75 22.01
C ALA A 157 14.88 -10.68 23.15
N GLU A 158 15.64 -11.77 23.37
CA GLU A 158 16.77 -11.77 24.33
C GLU A 158 17.81 -10.71 23.96
N GLU A 159 18.07 -10.55 22.66
CA GLU A 159 18.91 -9.50 22.09
C GLU A 159 18.08 -8.73 21.04
N GLY A 160 17.94 -7.41 21.22
CA GLY A 160 17.25 -6.53 20.27
C GLY A 160 15.73 -6.75 20.17
N ALA A 161 15.23 -6.80 18.94
CA ALA A 161 13.81 -6.94 18.61
C ALA A 161 13.62 -8.00 17.52
N GLU A 162 12.50 -8.70 17.58
CA GLU A 162 12.05 -9.66 16.57
C GLU A 162 10.83 -9.08 15.84
N VAL A 163 10.85 -9.10 14.51
CA VAL A 163 9.69 -8.76 13.69
C VAL A 163 8.78 -9.98 13.59
N LEU A 164 7.57 -9.89 14.17
CA LEU A 164 6.57 -10.95 14.12
C LEU A 164 5.64 -10.84 12.91
N ASP A 165 5.40 -9.63 12.45
CA ASP A 165 4.59 -9.35 11.27
C ASP A 165 5.04 -8.03 10.63
N HIS A 166 5.01 -7.97 9.31
CA HIS A 166 5.29 -6.77 8.53
C HIS A 166 4.41 -6.70 7.30
N TRP A 167 4.08 -5.48 6.90
CA TRP A 167 3.43 -5.17 5.64
C TRP A 167 3.99 -3.87 5.09
N SER A 168 4.28 -3.87 3.80
CA SER A 168 4.43 -2.66 3.00
C SER A 168 3.18 -2.50 2.15
N GLY A 169 2.91 -1.31 1.62
CA GLY A 169 1.70 -1.09 0.84
C GLY A 169 1.62 0.20 0.08
N LEU A 170 0.66 0.21 -0.84
CA LEU A 170 0.14 1.36 -1.56
C LEU A 170 -1.33 1.49 -1.20
N SER A 171 -1.72 2.66 -0.67
CA SER A 171 -3.09 2.96 -0.28
C SER A 171 -3.71 4.00 -1.20
N ASP A 172 -5.04 3.96 -1.33
CA ASP A 172 -5.88 4.96 -1.97
C ASP A 172 -5.58 5.21 -3.46
N LEU A 173 -5.09 4.19 -4.19
CA LEU A 173 -4.92 4.26 -5.64
C LEU A 173 -6.28 4.28 -6.33
N GLN A 174 -6.55 5.32 -7.12
CA GLN A 174 -7.81 5.50 -7.86
C GLN A 174 -7.53 5.55 -9.36
N LEU A 175 -8.05 4.60 -10.12
CA LEU A 175 -7.80 4.48 -11.55
C LEU A 175 -9.11 4.27 -12.31
N ILE A 176 -9.30 5.05 -13.38
CA ILE A 176 -10.38 4.85 -14.33
C ILE A 176 -9.82 4.42 -15.69
N LYS A 177 -10.35 3.33 -16.24
CA LYS A 177 -10.14 2.92 -17.63
C LYS A 177 -11.42 3.17 -18.41
N VAL A 178 -11.37 4.03 -19.41
CA VAL A 178 -12.58 4.56 -20.10
C VAL A 178 -13.25 3.59 -21.09
N SER A 179 -12.58 2.49 -21.43
CA SER A 179 -13.09 1.41 -22.30
C SER A 179 -12.28 0.13 -22.13
N GLY A 180 -12.69 -0.96 -22.77
CA GLY A 180 -12.01 -2.26 -22.70
C GLY A 180 -12.24 -2.98 -21.38
N SER A 181 -13.38 -2.72 -20.74
CA SER A 181 -13.83 -3.46 -19.55
C SER A 181 -15.25 -3.94 -19.76
N SER A 182 -15.45 -5.25 -19.59
CA SER A 182 -16.75 -5.92 -19.73
C SER A 182 -17.17 -6.51 -18.38
N PHE A 183 -18.47 -6.78 -18.23
CA PHE A 183 -19.04 -7.49 -17.10
C PHE A 183 -20.37 -8.11 -17.53
N TYR A 184 -20.32 -9.39 -17.90
CA TYR A 184 -21.44 -10.20 -18.37
C TYR A 184 -21.27 -11.66 -17.91
N GLY A 185 -22.31 -12.48 -18.05
CA GLY A 185 -22.27 -13.88 -17.65
C GLY A 185 -22.30 -14.13 -16.15
N PHE A 186 -22.71 -13.14 -15.36
CA PHE A 186 -22.98 -13.30 -13.92
C PHE A 186 -24.31 -14.01 -13.68
N VAL A 187 -24.51 -14.55 -12.48
CA VAL A 187 -25.76 -15.22 -12.07
C VAL A 187 -26.94 -14.29 -12.26
N ARG A 188 -28.04 -14.81 -12.84
CA ARG A 188 -29.28 -14.07 -13.05
C ARG A 188 -30.43 -14.76 -12.33
N ASP A 189 -31.05 -14.03 -11.42
CA ASP A 189 -32.15 -14.47 -10.56
C ASP A 189 -33.11 -13.31 -10.26
N GLU A 190 -34.06 -13.51 -9.35
CA GLU A 190 -35.05 -12.51 -8.94
C GLU A 190 -34.47 -11.23 -8.31
N TYR A 191 -33.18 -11.24 -7.92
CA TYR A 191 -32.49 -10.08 -7.35
C TYR A 191 -31.70 -9.27 -8.39
N THR A 192 -31.63 -9.76 -9.63
CA THR A 192 -30.75 -9.20 -10.66
C THR A 192 -31.39 -8.04 -11.41
N THR A 193 -30.98 -6.81 -11.07
CA THR A 193 -31.37 -5.58 -11.79
C THR A 193 -30.30 -5.05 -12.75
N LEU A 194 -29.05 -5.49 -12.56
CA LEU A 194 -27.91 -5.02 -13.34
C LEU A 194 -27.97 -5.59 -14.79
N PRO A 195 -27.93 -4.72 -15.82
CA PRO A 195 -27.76 -5.18 -17.19
C PRO A 195 -26.33 -5.69 -17.40
N GLU A 196 -26.16 -6.62 -18.33
CA GLU A 196 -24.84 -6.98 -18.81
C GLU A 196 -24.21 -5.79 -19.55
N SER A 197 -22.90 -5.65 -19.43
CA SER A 197 -22.12 -4.62 -20.12
C SER A 197 -20.95 -5.27 -20.82
N TYR A 198 -20.81 -4.97 -22.11
CA TYR A 198 -19.75 -5.52 -22.95
C TYR A 198 -18.60 -4.51 -23.16
N ASP A 199 -18.85 -3.24 -22.89
CA ASP A 199 -17.85 -2.20 -22.70
C ASP A 199 -18.40 -1.13 -21.74
N ARG A 200 -17.60 -0.74 -20.75
CA ARG A 200 -17.88 0.38 -19.85
C ARG A 200 -16.59 1.01 -19.34
N PRO A 201 -16.62 2.29 -18.93
CA PRO A 201 -15.62 2.79 -18.02
C PRO A 201 -15.60 1.92 -16.76
N LEU A 202 -14.43 1.51 -16.31
CA LEU A 202 -14.26 0.83 -15.03
C LEU A 202 -13.46 1.76 -14.12
N TYR A 203 -14.09 2.21 -13.04
CA TYR A 203 -13.44 3.05 -12.03
C TYR A 203 -13.21 2.24 -10.76
N ILE A 204 -11.94 2.09 -10.37
CA ILE A 204 -11.53 1.27 -9.23
C ILE A 204 -10.76 2.08 -8.21
N PHE A 205 -11.00 1.79 -6.94
CA PHE A 205 -10.06 2.13 -5.86
C PHE A 205 -9.33 0.85 -5.45
N LEU A 206 -8.02 0.95 -5.19
CA LEU A 206 -7.16 -0.18 -4.85
C LEU A 206 -6.25 0.18 -3.68
N ASN A 207 -6.23 -0.71 -2.68
CA ASN A 207 -5.15 -0.84 -1.72
C ASN A 207 -4.40 -2.14 -2.02
N ILE A 208 -3.08 -2.06 -2.11
CA ILE A 208 -2.22 -3.20 -2.43
C ILE A 208 -1.17 -3.28 -1.32
N HIS A 209 -1.15 -4.37 -0.59
CA HIS A 209 -0.15 -4.63 0.45
C HIS A 209 0.70 -5.83 0.07
N TRP A 210 1.97 -5.82 0.47
CA TRP A 210 2.88 -6.93 0.23
C TRP A 210 3.74 -7.24 1.46
N ARG A 211 4.12 -8.51 1.55
CA ARG A 211 5.14 -9.00 2.47
C ARG A 211 6.36 -9.45 1.70
N TYR A 212 7.52 -9.19 2.29
CA TYR A 212 8.79 -9.74 1.86
C TYR A 212 9.01 -11.13 2.47
N ARG A 213 9.77 -11.98 1.78
CA ARG A 213 10.30 -13.23 2.37
C ARG A 213 11.31 -12.95 3.47
N ASP A 214 12.15 -11.94 3.27
CA ASP A 214 13.08 -11.43 4.27
C ASP A 214 12.73 -9.96 4.52
N VAL A 215 12.30 -9.64 5.75
CA VAL A 215 11.87 -8.29 6.13
C VAL A 215 13.00 -7.26 6.02
N GLU A 216 14.25 -7.70 6.08
CA GLU A 216 15.39 -6.81 5.96
C GLU A 216 15.49 -6.16 4.58
N ASP A 217 14.98 -6.80 3.51
CA ASP A 217 14.88 -6.18 2.17
C ASP A 217 13.95 -4.96 2.16
N ALA A 218 13.00 -4.88 3.11
CA ALA A 218 12.14 -3.71 3.29
C ALA A 218 12.82 -2.64 4.15
N ARG A 219 13.56 -3.07 5.17
CA ARG A 219 14.19 -2.17 6.17
C ARG A 219 15.40 -1.43 5.64
N ASP A 220 16.17 -2.10 4.78
CA ASP A 220 17.44 -1.60 4.26
C ASP A 220 17.43 -1.68 2.72
N SER A 221 17.29 -0.51 2.09
CA SER A 221 17.29 -0.42 0.63
C SER A 221 18.64 -0.76 0.00
N GLU A 222 19.75 -0.62 0.73
CA GLU A 222 21.11 -0.87 0.20
C GLU A 222 21.33 -2.35 -0.11
N ARG A 223 20.52 -3.24 0.47
CA ARG A 223 20.49 -4.67 0.11
C ARG A 223 20.05 -4.93 -1.34
N GLY A 224 19.44 -3.93 -1.99
CA GLY A 224 18.94 -4.03 -3.37
C GLY A 224 17.64 -4.81 -3.52
N GLY A 225 17.04 -5.25 -2.40
CA GLY A 225 15.77 -5.99 -2.38
C GLY A 225 14.52 -5.12 -2.25
N TYR A 226 14.66 -3.81 -2.06
CA TYR A 226 13.53 -2.92 -1.78
C TYR A 226 12.56 -2.81 -2.96
N VAL A 227 11.25 -2.87 -2.65
CA VAL A 227 10.14 -2.71 -3.60
C VAL A 227 9.38 -1.42 -3.26
N PRO A 228 9.59 -0.33 -4.02
CA PRO A 228 8.92 0.93 -3.77
C PRO A 228 7.45 0.90 -4.22
N ALA A 229 6.58 1.60 -3.48
CA ALA A 229 5.15 1.68 -3.78
C ALA A 229 4.87 2.33 -5.15
N GLU A 230 5.76 3.20 -5.60
CA GLU A 230 5.71 3.87 -6.91
C GLU A 230 5.79 2.87 -8.06
N GLN A 231 6.71 1.89 -7.99
CA GLN A 231 6.81 0.85 -9.02
C GLN A 231 5.58 -0.08 -8.98
N ILE A 232 5.01 -0.32 -7.80
CA ILE A 232 3.75 -1.08 -7.66
C ILE A 232 2.58 -0.33 -8.31
N ARG A 233 2.46 0.97 -8.06
CA ARG A 233 1.44 1.83 -8.69
C ARG A 233 1.55 1.77 -10.21
N ASP A 234 2.75 2.00 -10.74
CA ASP A 234 2.98 2.08 -12.18
C ASP A 234 2.74 0.71 -12.86
N LEU A 235 3.13 -0.40 -12.21
CA LEU A 235 2.80 -1.75 -12.65
C LEU A 235 1.28 -1.99 -12.66
N ALA A 236 0.56 -1.57 -11.62
CA ALA A 236 -0.90 -1.70 -11.57
C ALA A 236 -1.59 -0.88 -12.68
N GLN A 237 -1.10 0.33 -12.97
CA GLN A 237 -1.56 1.15 -14.09
C GLN A 237 -1.32 0.46 -15.43
N GLN A 238 -0.11 -0.09 -15.63
CA GLN A 238 0.25 -0.77 -16.87
C GLN A 238 -0.58 -2.02 -17.09
N ALA A 239 -0.81 -2.82 -16.04
CA ALA A 239 -1.68 -3.98 -16.10
C ALA A 239 -3.13 -3.60 -16.40
N PHE A 240 -3.64 -2.55 -15.75
CA PHE A 240 -5.00 -2.09 -16.02
C PHE A 240 -5.15 -1.57 -17.45
N HIS A 241 -4.15 -0.88 -17.99
CA HIS A 241 -4.10 -0.48 -19.39
C HIS A 241 -4.10 -1.68 -20.34
N ALA A 242 -3.18 -2.64 -20.15
CA ALA A 242 -2.94 -3.73 -21.09
C ALA A 242 -4.08 -4.76 -21.14
N TYR A 243 -4.68 -5.12 -20.00
CA TYR A 243 -5.70 -6.17 -19.97
C TYR A 243 -7.10 -5.66 -20.32
N SER A 244 -7.77 -6.33 -21.26
CA SER A 244 -9.24 -6.28 -21.34
C SER A 244 -9.81 -6.98 -20.12
N SER A 245 -10.43 -6.21 -19.22
CA SER A 245 -10.79 -6.69 -17.88
C SER A 245 -12.24 -7.16 -17.84
N PRO A 246 -12.52 -8.46 -17.64
CA PRO A 246 -13.89 -8.99 -17.49
C PRO A 246 -14.46 -8.75 -16.09
N SER A 247 -13.61 -8.41 -15.11
CA SER A 247 -14.00 -8.15 -13.73
C SER A 247 -12.82 -7.59 -12.93
N ILE A 248 -13.10 -6.92 -11.80
CA ILE A 248 -12.05 -6.43 -10.91
C ILE A 248 -11.26 -7.61 -10.31
N GLN A 249 -11.94 -8.73 -10.00
CA GLN A 249 -11.32 -9.97 -9.52
C GLN A 249 -10.23 -10.46 -10.48
N TYR A 250 -10.52 -10.47 -11.79
CA TYR A 250 -9.55 -10.87 -12.79
C TYR A 250 -8.39 -9.87 -12.87
N LEU A 251 -8.69 -8.57 -12.86
CA LEU A 251 -7.67 -7.53 -12.91
C LEU A 251 -6.68 -7.60 -11.74
N ILE A 252 -7.16 -7.65 -10.49
CA ILE A 252 -6.26 -7.72 -9.31
C ILE A 252 -5.42 -8.99 -9.31
N THR A 253 -5.98 -10.10 -9.82
CA THR A 253 -5.23 -11.35 -10.01
C THR A 253 -4.06 -11.14 -10.99
N ARG A 254 -4.30 -10.45 -12.12
CA ARG A 254 -3.24 -10.16 -13.09
C ARG A 254 -2.18 -9.24 -12.52
N ILE A 255 -2.58 -8.18 -11.82
CA ILE A 255 -1.65 -7.28 -11.12
C ILE A 255 -0.77 -8.10 -10.15
N GLY A 256 -1.37 -8.95 -9.32
CA GLY A 256 -0.65 -9.74 -8.34
C GLY A 256 0.34 -10.75 -8.95
N LEU A 257 -0.02 -11.43 -10.04
CA LEU A 257 0.91 -12.33 -10.72
C LEU A 257 2.12 -11.58 -11.29
N HIS A 258 1.91 -10.42 -11.93
CA HIS A 258 3.01 -9.60 -12.44
C HIS A 258 3.89 -9.06 -11.32
N MET A 259 3.31 -8.64 -10.19
CA MET A 259 4.06 -8.24 -9.01
C MET A 259 4.94 -9.38 -8.47
N LEU A 260 4.40 -10.60 -8.30
CA LEU A 260 5.14 -11.75 -7.77
C LEU A 260 6.26 -12.25 -8.71
N ASP A 261 6.07 -12.08 -10.02
CA ASP A 261 7.08 -12.38 -11.03
C ASP A 261 8.20 -11.32 -11.04
N ARG A 262 7.83 -10.03 -11.06
CA ARG A 262 8.78 -8.90 -11.09
C ARG A 262 9.61 -8.80 -9.82
N PHE A 263 8.99 -9.06 -8.67
CA PHE A 263 9.63 -8.92 -7.36
C PHE A 263 9.74 -10.30 -6.70
N PRO A 264 10.76 -11.10 -7.09
CA PRO A 264 10.91 -12.44 -6.56
C PRO A 264 10.97 -12.44 -5.04
N GLN A 265 11.53 -11.42 -4.39
CA GLN A 265 11.65 -11.27 -2.94
C GLN A 265 10.33 -11.18 -2.16
N LEU A 266 9.19 -10.93 -2.84
CA LEU A 266 7.87 -10.90 -2.20
C LEU A 266 7.33 -12.32 -1.93
N SER A 267 6.69 -12.50 -0.78
CA SER A 267 6.10 -13.76 -0.33
C SER A 267 4.59 -13.81 -0.50
N GLU A 268 3.92 -12.71 -0.17
CA GLU A 268 2.47 -12.60 -0.10
C GLU A 268 2.01 -11.20 -0.52
N LEU A 269 0.91 -11.13 -1.26
CA LEU A 269 0.22 -9.90 -1.63
C LEU A 269 -1.20 -9.92 -1.07
N ARG A 270 -1.73 -8.75 -0.73
CA ARG A 270 -3.14 -8.56 -0.37
C ARG A 270 -3.71 -7.38 -1.11
N PHE A 271 -4.88 -7.58 -1.71
CA PHE A 271 -5.65 -6.56 -2.39
C PHE A 271 -6.94 -6.27 -1.62
N GLU A 272 -7.28 -5.00 -1.50
CA GLU A 272 -8.63 -4.54 -1.18
C GLU A 272 -9.06 -3.57 -2.27
N SER A 273 -10.18 -3.83 -2.93
CA SER A 273 -10.66 -3.02 -4.06
C SER A 273 -12.06 -2.48 -3.84
N ASN A 274 -12.40 -1.36 -4.48
CA ASN A 274 -13.78 -0.89 -4.63
C ASN A 274 -14.13 -0.72 -6.10
N ASN A 275 -15.35 -1.07 -6.48
CA ASN A 275 -15.95 -0.65 -7.74
C ASN A 275 -16.67 0.68 -7.55
N ARG A 276 -16.17 1.74 -8.19
CA ARG A 276 -16.70 3.11 -8.16
C ARG A 276 -17.21 3.56 -9.53
N THR A 277 -17.51 2.60 -10.41
CA THR A 277 -17.94 2.89 -11.78
C THR A 277 -19.18 3.77 -11.80
N TRP A 278 -19.14 4.81 -12.64
CA TRP A 278 -20.22 5.77 -12.82
C TRP A 278 -21.47 5.17 -13.48
N GLU A 279 -22.61 5.81 -13.23
CA GLU A 279 -23.87 5.54 -13.93
C GLU A 279 -23.88 6.27 -15.28
N THR A 280 -24.30 5.60 -16.36
CA THR A 280 -24.45 6.22 -17.69
C THR A 280 -25.70 7.09 -17.74
N ILE A 281 -25.57 8.32 -18.24
CA ILE A 281 -26.66 9.26 -18.53
C ILE A 281 -26.91 9.38 -20.03
N VAL A 282 -25.84 9.43 -20.82
CA VAL A 282 -25.89 9.39 -22.29
C VAL A 282 -24.93 8.32 -22.78
N ASP A 283 -25.44 7.41 -23.61
CA ASP A 283 -24.67 6.35 -24.23
C ASP A 283 -23.52 6.90 -25.10
N LYS A 284 -22.52 6.07 -25.34
CA LYS A 284 -21.36 6.44 -26.14
C LYS A 284 -21.77 6.76 -27.58
N ASP A 285 -21.33 7.91 -28.08
CA ASP A 285 -21.41 8.26 -29.49
C ASP A 285 -20.50 7.34 -30.32
N ALA A 286 -21.04 6.77 -31.41
CA ALA A 286 -20.34 5.75 -32.20
C ALA A 286 -19.10 6.28 -32.95
N VAL A 287 -18.98 7.60 -33.15
CA VAL A 287 -17.87 8.20 -33.90
C VAL A 287 -16.79 8.74 -32.96
N THR A 288 -17.22 9.43 -31.90
CA THR A 288 -16.33 10.13 -30.97
C THR A 288 -16.03 9.32 -29.70
N SER A 289 -16.79 8.23 -29.46
CA SER A 289 -16.77 7.44 -28.21
C SER A 289 -17.15 8.24 -26.96
N ALA A 290 -17.63 9.48 -27.11
CA ALA A 290 -18.01 10.33 -26.00
C ALA A 290 -19.31 9.82 -25.35
N GLY A 291 -19.32 9.68 -24.03
CA GLY A 291 -20.50 9.38 -23.23
C GLY A 291 -20.60 10.35 -22.05
N VAL A 292 -21.79 10.44 -21.45
CA VAL A 292 -22.01 11.27 -20.25
C VAL A 292 -22.36 10.36 -19.09
N TYR A 293 -21.68 10.57 -17.96
CA TYR A 293 -21.80 9.73 -16.77
C TYR A 293 -22.02 10.59 -15.52
N THR A 294 -22.53 9.98 -14.44
CA THR A 294 -22.67 10.61 -13.12
C THR A 294 -22.27 9.65 -12.01
N GLU A 295 -21.95 10.18 -10.83
CA GLU A 295 -21.70 9.35 -9.64
C GLU A 295 -22.88 8.41 -9.35
N PRO A 296 -22.60 7.13 -9.00
CA PRO A 296 -23.63 6.19 -8.64
C PRO A 296 -24.21 6.50 -7.26
N ARG A 297 -25.24 5.74 -6.87
CA ARG A 297 -25.67 5.69 -5.47
C ARG A 297 -24.50 5.27 -4.55
N PRO A 298 -24.56 5.57 -3.23
CA PRO A 298 -23.49 5.26 -2.28
C PRO A 298 -22.96 3.80 -2.24
N PRO A 299 -23.77 2.74 -2.48
CA PRO A 299 -23.28 1.37 -2.45
C PRO A 299 -22.15 1.11 -3.46
N PHE A 300 -21.10 0.43 -3.01
CA PHE A 300 -19.98 0.02 -3.85
C PHE A 300 -19.68 -1.47 -3.66
N GLY A 301 -19.35 -2.16 -4.75
CA GLY A 301 -18.82 -3.52 -4.67
C GLY A 301 -17.38 -3.48 -4.17
N PHE A 302 -16.96 -4.48 -3.39
CA PHE A 302 -15.58 -4.59 -2.93
C PHE A 302 -15.06 -6.03 -3.05
N GLN A 303 -13.74 -6.19 -3.14
CA GLN A 303 -13.10 -7.51 -3.17
C GLN A 303 -11.90 -7.48 -2.22
N GLY A 304 -11.71 -8.56 -1.48
CA GLY A 304 -10.48 -8.85 -0.75
C GLY A 304 -9.85 -10.12 -1.35
N PHE A 305 -8.57 -10.08 -1.67
CA PHE A 305 -7.88 -11.24 -2.25
C PHE A 305 -6.41 -11.28 -1.81
N THR A 306 -5.96 -12.46 -1.40
CA THR A 306 -4.57 -12.73 -1.05
C THR A 306 -3.95 -13.61 -2.12
N MET A 307 -2.71 -13.30 -2.50
CA MET A 307 -1.93 -14.09 -3.45
C MET A 307 -0.56 -14.42 -2.86
N THR A 308 -0.04 -15.59 -3.21
CA THR A 308 1.30 -16.03 -2.81
C THR A 308 2.10 -16.49 -4.03
N ARG A 309 3.40 -16.74 -3.85
CA ARG A 309 4.24 -17.24 -4.93
C ARG A 309 3.77 -18.54 -5.56
N GLU A 310 3.02 -19.38 -4.83
CA GLU A 310 2.48 -20.65 -5.36
C GLU A 310 1.54 -20.39 -6.55
N ASP A 311 0.85 -19.25 -6.55
CA ASP A 311 -0.12 -18.85 -7.59
C ASP A 311 0.54 -18.61 -8.96
N LEU A 312 1.84 -18.28 -9.00
CA LEU A 312 2.59 -18.17 -10.27
C LEU A 312 2.63 -19.49 -11.04
N SER A 313 2.63 -20.60 -10.31
CA SER A 313 2.70 -21.95 -10.87
C SER A 313 1.35 -22.67 -10.91
N ASP A 314 0.30 -22.10 -10.32
CA ASP A 314 -1.02 -22.71 -10.30
C ASP A 314 -1.68 -22.58 -11.71
N PRO A 315 -2.00 -23.72 -12.36
CA PRO A 315 -2.67 -23.73 -13.65
C PRO A 315 -4.00 -22.97 -13.69
N GLN A 316 -4.68 -22.80 -12.55
CA GLN A 316 -5.94 -22.06 -12.44
C GLN A 316 -5.78 -20.59 -12.80
N PHE A 317 -4.65 -19.97 -12.42
CA PHE A 317 -4.37 -18.58 -12.76
C PHE A 317 -3.72 -18.47 -14.13
N GLY A 318 -2.91 -19.46 -14.52
CA GLY A 318 -2.28 -19.55 -15.84
C GLY A 318 -1.54 -18.27 -16.21
N PHE A 319 -0.43 -18.04 -15.51
CA PHE A 319 0.49 -16.94 -15.77
C PHE A 319 1.29 -17.19 -17.06
N ASP A 320 1.39 -16.17 -17.91
CA ASP A 320 2.25 -16.19 -19.09
C ASP A 320 3.43 -15.25 -18.82
N ALA A 321 4.62 -15.82 -18.65
CA ALA A 321 5.83 -15.08 -18.31
C ALA A 321 6.33 -14.18 -19.45
N ASN A 322 5.73 -14.24 -20.65
CA ASN A 322 6.12 -13.41 -21.80
C ASN A 322 5.70 -11.92 -21.67
N GLY A 323 5.19 -11.48 -20.52
CA GLY A 323 4.92 -10.09 -20.18
C GLY A 323 3.44 -9.71 -20.15
N LEU A 324 3.15 -8.41 -20.06
CA LEU A 324 1.78 -7.86 -19.93
C LEU A 324 0.95 -7.90 -21.24
N TYR A 325 1.51 -8.40 -22.34
CA TYR A 325 0.94 -8.27 -23.69
C TYR A 325 0.46 -9.54 -24.42
N PRO A 326 0.56 -10.78 -23.91
CA PRO A 326 -0.16 -11.89 -24.55
C PRO A 326 -1.64 -11.79 -24.20
N VAL A 327 -2.48 -11.60 -25.23
CA VAL A 327 -3.93 -11.64 -25.12
C VAL A 327 -4.35 -13.09 -24.83
N ARG A 328 -4.65 -13.40 -23.57
CA ARG A 328 -5.46 -14.58 -23.26
C ARG A 328 -6.93 -14.21 -23.42
N GLU A 329 -7.67 -15.03 -24.15
CA GLU A 329 -9.13 -15.00 -24.13
C GLU A 329 -9.62 -15.36 -22.72
N ALA A 330 -10.03 -14.35 -21.95
CA ALA A 330 -10.77 -14.59 -20.72
C ALA A 330 -12.26 -14.73 -21.07
N LYS A 331 -12.93 -15.72 -20.46
CA LYS A 331 -14.33 -16.09 -20.78
C LYS A 331 -15.34 -14.93 -20.70
N GLY A 332 -15.02 -13.88 -19.94
CA GLY A 332 -15.87 -12.70 -19.76
C GLY A 332 -15.41 -11.47 -20.54
N VAL A 333 -14.43 -11.58 -21.45
CA VAL A 333 -14.01 -10.49 -22.33
C VAL A 333 -14.92 -10.52 -23.56
N ALA A 334 -15.54 -9.39 -23.91
CA ALA A 334 -16.35 -9.31 -25.11
C ALA A 334 -15.45 -9.51 -26.33
N GLN A 335 -15.81 -10.41 -27.25
CA GLN A 335 -15.14 -10.50 -28.55
C GLN A 335 -15.52 -9.26 -29.35
N SER A 336 -14.50 -8.60 -29.92
CA SER A 336 -14.66 -7.39 -30.75
C SER A 336 -15.38 -7.65 -32.05
#